data_AF-A0A4P6WZW8-F1
#
_entry.id   AF-A0A4P6WZW8-F1
#
_cell.length_a   1.000
_cell.length_b   1.000
_cell.length_c   1.000
_cell.angle_alpha   90.00
_cell.angle_beta   90.00
_cell.angle_gamma   90.00
#
_symmetry.space_group_name_H-M   'P 1'
#
loop_
_entity.id
_entity.type
_entity.pdbx_description
1 polymer ?
#
loop_
_entity_poly.entity_id
_entity_poly.type
_entity_poly.pdbx_seq_one_letter_code
_entity_poly.pdbx_strand_id
1 'polypeptide(L)'
;MSHDLNQRPSHQRDFWGSPWRARLGLTALAVAFMLLMLWLWRPWLLLPGTQPLVMAGGDPYLRALMRTISASESNVMRPYHVLYGGDYVGTLERHPNRCESIGQGPNRGNCSTAAGRYQLLYSTWLELAARYHPERTDDALDATGLSFAPVYQDVVVHAWLQEGRWGNLSAQLRQGRIQPVLRRLSGTWTSLGYGIENNSMSRELPRVYRQMLEDELANADAPAESTKTKGRATNAARP
;
A
#
# COMPACT_ATOMS: atom_id res chain seq x y z
N MET A 1 26.85 -85.82 -35.69
CA MET A 1 26.91 -85.52 -34.24
C MET A 1 27.19 -84.04 -34.11
N SER A 2 26.38 -83.17 -33.53
CA SER A 2 24.97 -83.13 -33.12
C SER A 2 24.92 -81.92 -32.18
N HIS A 3 23.96 -81.02 -32.41
CA HIS A 3 23.52 -79.93 -31.54
C HIS A 3 24.54 -78.82 -31.21
N ASP A 4 24.22 -77.58 -31.57
CA ASP A 4 23.45 -76.78 -30.61
C ASP A 4 22.67 -75.62 -31.24
N LEU A 5 21.46 -75.43 -30.74
CA LEU A 5 20.53 -74.37 -31.08
C LEU A 5 20.96 -73.09 -30.36
N ASN A 6 20.94 -71.94 -31.03
CA ASN A 6 20.96 -70.68 -30.30
C ASN A 6 19.86 -69.74 -30.80
N GLN A 7 18.76 -69.76 -30.05
CA GLN A 7 17.62 -68.85 -30.15
C GLN A 7 18.09 -67.44 -29.78
N ARG A 8 17.85 -66.46 -30.66
CA ARG A 8 18.00 -65.04 -30.31
C ARG A 8 16.72 -64.56 -29.61
N PRO A 9 16.80 -63.97 -28.40
CA PRO A 9 15.66 -63.29 -27.81
C PRO A 9 15.41 -61.95 -28.52
N SER A 10 14.15 -61.71 -28.87
CA SER A 10 13.65 -60.42 -29.34
C SER A 10 13.58 -59.44 -28.16
N HIS A 11 14.59 -58.58 -28.02
CA HIS A 11 14.53 -57.45 -27.11
C HIS A 11 13.60 -56.37 -27.71
N GLN A 12 12.30 -56.43 -27.37
CA GLN A 12 11.44 -55.24 -27.42
C GLN A 12 12.03 -54.23 -26.46
N ARG A 13 12.58 -53.13 -26.99
CA ARG A 13 12.93 -51.96 -26.18
C ARG A 13 11.67 -51.14 -26.02
N ASP A 14 11.11 -51.15 -24.82
CA ASP A 14 10.05 -50.24 -24.41
C ASP A 14 10.50 -48.79 -24.60
N PHE A 15 10.00 -48.17 -25.67
CA PHE A 15 10.30 -46.80 -26.07
C PHE A 15 9.73 -45.74 -25.09
N TRP A 16 8.99 -46.18 -24.06
CA TRP A 16 8.18 -45.34 -23.19
C TRP A 16 8.70 -45.17 -21.75
N GLY A 17 9.91 -45.67 -21.43
CA GLY A 17 10.45 -45.66 -20.07
C GLY A 17 11.66 -44.75 -19.83
N SER A 18 11.67 -43.50 -20.29
CA SER A 18 12.78 -42.58 -19.97
C SER A 18 12.44 -41.69 -18.75
N PRO A 19 13.11 -41.87 -17.59
CA PRO A 19 12.89 -41.06 -16.38
C PRO A 19 13.23 -39.57 -16.58
N TRP A 20 13.87 -39.21 -17.69
CA TRP A 20 14.23 -37.84 -18.05
C TRP A 20 13.02 -37.03 -18.54
N ARG A 21 12.07 -37.66 -19.24
CA ARG A 21 10.87 -36.96 -19.74
C ARG A 21 9.88 -36.63 -18.62
N ALA A 22 9.72 -37.53 -17.65
CA ALA A 22 8.92 -37.28 -16.45
C ALA A 22 9.51 -36.15 -15.60
N ARG A 23 10.84 -36.11 -15.45
CA ARG A 23 11.55 -35.03 -14.73
C ARG A 23 11.41 -33.67 -15.43
N LEU A 24 11.52 -33.62 -16.75
CA LEU A 24 11.31 -32.40 -17.54
C LEU A 24 9.86 -31.90 -17.51
N GLY A 25 8.89 -32.81 -17.51
CA GLY A 25 7.47 -32.45 -17.35
C GLY A 25 7.17 -31.84 -15.98
N LEU A 26 7.69 -32.44 -14.90
CA LEU A 26 7.51 -31.94 -13.54
C LEU A 26 8.19 -30.58 -13.31
N THR A 27 9.39 -30.35 -13.87
CA THR A 27 10.05 -29.05 -13.74
C THR A 27 9.31 -27.95 -14.50
N ALA A 28 8.82 -28.22 -15.72
CA ALA A 28 8.03 -27.25 -16.48
C ALA A 28 6.73 -26.87 -15.75
N LEU A 29 6.06 -27.84 -15.13
CA LEU A 29 4.84 -27.62 -14.35
C LEU A 29 5.12 -26.79 -13.08
N ALA A 30 6.22 -27.09 -12.37
CA ALA A 30 6.66 -26.32 -11.21
C ALA A 30 7.03 -24.87 -11.58
N VAL A 31 7.71 -24.66 -12.72
CA VAL A 31 8.04 -23.31 -13.22
C VAL A 31 6.77 -22.56 -13.63
N ALA A 32 5.84 -23.20 -14.34
CA ALA A 32 4.57 -22.58 -14.71
C ALA A 32 3.74 -22.21 -13.47
N PHE A 33 3.70 -23.08 -12.45
CA PHE A 33 3.04 -22.81 -11.18
C PHE A 33 3.72 -21.67 -10.41
N MET A 34 5.06 -21.61 -10.40
CA MET A 34 5.80 -20.53 -9.76
C MET A 34 5.59 -19.19 -10.49
N LEU A 35 5.56 -19.19 -11.82
CA LEU A 35 5.24 -18.00 -12.63
C LEU A 35 3.79 -17.57 -12.44
N LEU A 36 2.85 -18.51 -12.32
CA LEU A 36 1.45 -18.23 -12.00
C LEU A 36 1.33 -17.64 -10.59
N MET A 37 2.02 -18.20 -9.60
CA MET A 37 2.07 -17.67 -8.23
C MET A 37 2.70 -16.27 -8.20
N LEU A 38 3.80 -16.05 -8.90
CA LEU A 38 4.44 -14.73 -9.04
C LEU A 38 3.54 -13.74 -9.79
N TRP A 39 2.76 -14.19 -10.77
CA TRP A 39 1.79 -13.36 -11.48
C TRP A 39 0.58 -13.01 -10.60
N LEU A 40 0.13 -13.94 -9.76
CA LEU A 40 -0.92 -13.75 -8.77
C LEU A 40 -0.47 -12.85 -7.60
N TRP A 41 0.79 -12.95 -7.16
CA TRP A 41 1.35 -12.17 -6.04
C TRP A 41 2.02 -10.86 -6.46
N ARG A 42 2.25 -10.68 -7.77
CA ARG A 42 2.83 -9.49 -8.40
C ARG A 42 2.26 -8.15 -7.93
N PRO A 43 0.94 -8.00 -7.69
CA PRO A 43 0.38 -6.70 -7.36
C PRO A 43 0.82 -6.18 -5.97
N TRP A 44 1.18 -7.08 -5.05
CA TRP A 44 1.53 -6.75 -3.66
C TRP A 44 3.03 -6.54 -3.43
N LEU A 45 3.87 -7.11 -4.29
CA LEU A 45 5.34 -7.00 -4.19
C LEU A 45 5.91 -5.75 -4.88
N LEU A 46 5.17 -5.12 -5.79
CA LEU A 46 5.75 -4.10 -6.69
C LEU A 46 5.55 -2.65 -6.24
N LEU A 47 4.68 -2.35 -5.26
CA LEU A 47 4.42 -0.99 -4.79
C LEU A 47 4.26 -0.95 -3.26
N PRO A 48 5.34 -0.92 -2.47
CA PRO A 48 5.24 -0.93 -1.01
C PRO A 48 4.47 0.27 -0.41
N GLY A 49 4.32 1.39 -1.14
CA GLY A 49 3.45 2.50 -0.71
C GLY A 49 1.95 2.15 -0.68
N THR A 50 1.53 1.08 -1.35
CA THR A 50 0.11 0.68 -1.42
C THR A 50 -0.35 -0.25 -0.29
N GLN A 51 0.44 -0.41 0.78
CA GLN A 51 0.06 -1.18 1.97
C GLN A 51 -1.33 -0.78 2.50
N PRO A 52 -2.05 -1.64 3.25
CA PRO A 52 -3.31 -1.26 3.88
C PRO A 52 -3.18 0.00 4.78
N LEU A 53 -4.28 0.73 4.96
CA LEU A 53 -4.35 1.83 5.93
C LEU A 53 -4.45 1.26 7.35
N VAL A 54 -3.89 1.96 8.34
CA VAL A 54 -4.02 1.61 9.76
C VAL A 54 -5.37 2.05 10.31
N MET A 55 -5.94 3.15 9.81
CA MET A 55 -7.29 3.55 10.22
C MET A 55 -8.34 2.49 9.86
N ALA A 56 -9.31 2.29 10.75
CA ALA A 56 -10.47 1.44 10.52
C ALA A 56 -11.65 2.25 9.93
N GLY A 57 -12.52 1.57 9.17
CA GLY A 57 -13.71 2.20 8.57
C GLY A 57 -13.38 3.31 7.57
N GLY A 58 -14.36 4.16 7.30
CA GLY A 58 -14.28 5.23 6.30
C GLY A 58 -14.68 4.79 4.89
N ASP A 59 -14.92 5.77 4.01
CA ASP A 59 -15.36 5.50 2.63
C ASP A 59 -14.27 4.75 1.82
N PRO A 60 -14.54 3.52 1.30
CA PRO A 60 -13.54 2.72 0.58
C PRO A 60 -12.98 3.44 -0.65
N TYR A 61 -13.75 4.32 -1.30
CA TYR A 61 -13.27 5.08 -2.45
C TYR A 61 -12.18 6.08 -2.07
N LEU A 62 -12.32 6.74 -0.92
CA LEU A 62 -11.29 7.65 -0.39
C LEU A 62 -10.10 6.87 0.18
N ARG A 63 -10.32 5.72 0.81
CA ARG A 63 -9.24 4.85 1.29
C ARG A 63 -8.34 4.35 0.16
N ALA A 64 -8.95 3.93 -0.95
CA ALA A 64 -8.23 3.57 -2.17
C ALA A 64 -7.45 4.76 -2.75
N LEU A 65 -8.02 5.97 -2.68
CA LEU A 65 -7.35 7.20 -3.09
C LEU A 65 -6.12 7.49 -2.22
N MET A 66 -6.22 7.34 -0.91
CA MET A 66 -5.11 7.51 0.04
C MET A 66 -3.96 6.53 -0.24
N ARG A 67 -4.27 5.25 -0.48
CA ARG A 67 -3.27 4.25 -0.88
C ARG A 67 -2.61 4.62 -2.21
N THR A 68 -3.36 5.22 -3.14
CA THR A 68 -2.83 5.73 -4.42
C THR A 68 -1.91 6.94 -4.24
N ILE A 69 -2.27 7.89 -3.36
CA ILE A 69 -1.43 9.03 -3.01
C ILE A 69 -0.11 8.52 -2.41
N SER A 70 -0.17 7.58 -1.48
CA SER A 70 1.01 6.98 -0.88
C SER A 70 1.89 6.24 -1.89
N ALA A 71 1.30 5.59 -2.91
CA ALA A 71 2.06 4.98 -4.01
C ALA A 71 2.88 6.00 -4.82
N SER A 72 2.49 7.28 -4.78
CA SER A 72 3.16 8.37 -5.49
C SER A 72 4.14 9.11 -4.59
N GLU A 73 3.74 9.38 -3.34
CA GLU A 73 4.49 10.20 -2.37
C GLU A 73 5.51 9.40 -1.55
N SER A 74 5.21 8.13 -1.25
CA SER A 74 5.94 7.34 -0.27
C SER A 74 5.99 5.86 -0.66
N ASN A 75 6.41 5.57 -1.90
CA ASN A 75 6.53 4.20 -2.40
C ASN A 75 7.74 3.44 -1.83
N VAL A 76 7.75 3.27 -0.51
CA VAL A 76 8.82 2.66 0.27
C VAL A 76 8.24 1.70 1.31
N MET A 77 9.09 0.84 1.91
CA MET A 77 8.64 -0.21 2.82
C MET A 77 8.00 0.29 4.12
N ARG A 78 8.40 1.48 4.60
CA ARG A 78 7.91 2.08 5.85
C ARG A 78 7.33 3.48 5.57
N PRO A 79 6.21 3.57 4.82
CA PRO A 79 5.73 4.84 4.30
C PRO A 79 5.40 5.85 5.40
N TYR A 80 4.92 5.40 6.56
CA TYR A 80 4.59 6.29 7.69
C TYR A 80 5.79 6.94 8.38
N HIS A 81 7.01 6.42 8.18
CA HIS A 81 8.22 6.90 8.86
C HIS A 81 9.18 7.64 7.93
N VAL A 82 8.88 7.68 6.63
CA VAL A 82 9.79 8.23 5.63
C VAL A 82 9.76 9.76 5.66
N LEU A 83 10.92 10.36 5.55
CA LEU A 83 11.11 11.79 5.40
C LEU A 83 11.34 12.12 3.92
N TYR A 84 11.21 13.39 3.58
CA TYR A 84 11.67 13.89 2.30
C TYR A 84 13.12 13.44 2.04
N GLY A 85 13.40 13.01 0.81
CA GLY A 85 14.73 12.48 0.44
C GLY A 85 14.95 11.00 0.79
N GLY A 86 14.04 10.34 1.53
CA GLY A 86 14.04 8.88 1.74
C GLY A 86 14.61 8.39 3.06
N ASP A 87 15.05 9.30 3.94
CA ASP A 87 15.45 8.99 5.31
C ASP A 87 14.27 8.53 6.17
N TYR A 88 14.52 8.00 7.37
CA TYR A 88 13.49 7.54 8.29
C TYR A 88 13.62 8.12 9.69
N VAL A 89 12.48 8.28 10.36
CA VAL A 89 12.42 8.62 11.79
C VAL A 89 12.19 7.40 12.67
N GLY A 90 12.74 7.45 13.89
CA GLY A 90 12.58 6.38 14.87
C GLY A 90 11.28 6.47 15.69
N THR A 91 10.70 7.66 15.81
CA THR A 91 9.48 7.92 16.60
C THR A 91 8.48 8.75 15.78
N LEU A 92 7.20 8.54 16.08
CA LEU A 92 6.05 9.25 15.51
C LEU A 92 5.19 9.89 16.62
N GLU A 93 5.77 10.13 17.80
CA GLU A 93 5.11 10.85 18.90
C GLU A 93 4.59 12.23 18.49
N ARG A 94 5.25 12.86 17.50
CA ARG A 94 4.86 14.12 16.89
C ARG A 94 5.42 14.19 15.46
N HIS A 95 4.97 15.16 14.68
CA HIS A 95 5.53 15.38 13.36
C HIS A 95 7.02 15.77 13.49
N PRO A 96 7.93 15.14 12.72
CA PRO A 96 9.37 15.27 12.97
C PRO A 96 9.93 16.67 12.69
N ASN A 97 9.28 17.44 11.80
CA ASN A 97 9.68 18.81 11.45
C ASN A 97 11.18 18.94 11.13
N ARG A 98 11.75 17.92 10.49
CA ARG A 98 13.16 17.89 10.11
C ARG A 98 13.31 18.57 8.75
N CYS A 99 14.21 19.53 8.67
CA CYS A 99 14.47 20.33 7.47
C CYS A 99 15.43 19.55 6.55
N GLU A 100 14.86 18.81 5.59
CA GLU A 100 15.59 18.01 4.60
C GLU A 100 16.01 18.84 3.40
N SER A 101 17.30 18.85 3.09
CA SER A 101 17.82 19.65 1.98
C SER A 101 17.30 19.19 0.63
N ILE A 102 16.84 20.14 -0.19
CA ILE A 102 16.38 19.89 -1.56
C ILE A 102 17.60 19.95 -2.49
N GLY A 103 18.03 18.78 -2.97
CA GLY A 103 19.24 18.66 -3.80
C GLY A 103 19.04 19.02 -5.28
N GLN A 104 17.80 19.00 -5.79
CA GLN A 104 17.48 19.15 -7.20
C GLN A 104 16.18 19.93 -7.41
N GLY A 105 15.94 20.43 -8.63
CA GLY A 105 14.73 21.16 -8.99
C GLY A 105 14.77 22.66 -8.68
N PRO A 106 13.66 23.38 -8.90
CA PRO A 106 13.59 24.84 -8.78
C PRO A 106 13.83 25.35 -7.35
N ASN A 107 13.65 24.48 -6.35
CA ASN A 107 13.84 24.79 -4.93
C ASN A 107 15.19 24.32 -4.37
N ARG A 108 16.17 24.00 -5.23
CA ARG A 108 17.51 23.57 -4.79
C ARG A 108 18.11 24.59 -3.81
N GLY A 109 18.57 24.10 -2.67
CA GLY A 109 19.13 24.94 -1.59
C GLY A 109 18.13 25.35 -0.52
N ASN A 110 16.82 25.16 -0.75
CA ASN A 110 15.82 25.20 0.30
C ASN A 110 15.73 23.83 1.00
N CYS A 111 14.88 23.74 2.03
CA CYS A 111 14.54 22.47 2.65
C CYS A 111 13.04 22.18 2.65
N SER A 112 12.70 20.90 2.74
CA SER A 112 11.34 20.41 2.93
C SER A 112 11.21 19.77 4.30
N THR A 113 10.07 19.96 4.95
CA THR A 113 9.71 19.25 6.19
C THR A 113 8.79 18.07 5.93
N ALA A 114 8.57 17.70 4.66
CA ALA A 114 7.64 16.65 4.28
C ALA A 114 7.99 15.32 4.96
N ALA A 115 6.98 14.70 5.58
CA ALA A 115 7.15 13.46 6.30
C ALA A 115 5.93 12.55 6.21
N GLY A 116 6.17 11.28 6.48
CA GLY A 116 5.15 10.25 6.60
C GLY A 116 4.54 9.84 5.26
N ARG A 117 3.45 9.11 5.39
CA ARG A 117 2.83 8.37 4.28
C ARG A 117 2.33 9.28 3.17
N TYR A 118 1.93 10.49 3.52
CA TYR A 118 1.34 11.45 2.59
C TYR A 118 2.25 12.66 2.37
N GLN A 119 3.52 12.59 2.81
CA GLN A 119 4.53 13.65 2.69
C GLN A 119 3.99 15.02 3.15
N LEU A 120 3.30 15.05 4.30
CA LEU A 120 2.74 16.29 4.85
C LEU A 120 3.88 17.20 5.31
N LEU A 121 3.81 18.49 4.97
CA LEU A 121 4.68 19.50 5.57
C LEU A 121 4.28 19.73 7.02
N TYR A 122 5.22 20.19 7.85
CA TYR A 122 4.94 20.44 9.27
C TYR A 122 3.78 21.41 9.47
N SER A 123 3.75 22.53 8.74
CA SER A 123 2.66 23.50 8.81
C SER A 123 1.32 22.90 8.38
N THR A 124 1.31 22.08 7.34
CA THR A 124 0.11 21.36 6.89
C THR A 124 -0.36 20.37 7.96
N TRP A 125 0.55 19.62 8.58
CA TRP A 125 0.20 18.74 9.70
C TRP A 125 -0.44 19.53 10.84
N LEU A 126 0.14 20.66 11.26
CA LEU A 126 -0.44 21.48 12.34
C LEU A 126 -1.87 21.94 12.02
N GLU A 127 -2.12 22.43 10.80
CA GLU A 127 -3.46 22.86 10.37
C GLU A 127 -4.45 21.70 10.43
N LEU A 128 -4.08 20.55 9.87
CA LEU A 128 -4.98 19.42 9.77
C LEU A 128 -5.18 18.72 11.11
N ALA A 129 -4.15 18.62 11.95
CA ALA A 129 -4.23 18.03 13.27
C ALA A 129 -5.12 18.89 14.19
N ALA A 130 -4.97 20.22 14.15
CA ALA A 130 -5.85 21.15 14.87
C ALA A 130 -7.33 21.04 14.46
N ARG A 131 -7.64 20.49 13.28
CA ARG A 131 -9.01 20.35 12.77
C ARG A 131 -9.58 18.94 12.93
N TYR A 132 -8.75 17.92 12.72
CA TYR A 132 -9.21 16.54 12.49
C TYR A 132 -8.61 15.49 13.42
N HIS A 133 -7.57 15.82 14.18
CA HIS A 133 -6.97 14.83 15.06
C HIS A 133 -7.97 14.45 16.18
N PRO A 134 -8.18 13.16 16.48
CA PRO A 134 -9.15 12.74 17.51
C PRO A 134 -8.85 13.27 18.91
N GLU A 135 -7.57 13.47 19.22
CA GLU A 135 -7.10 13.98 20.52
C GLU A 135 -6.92 15.50 20.55
N ARG A 136 -7.39 16.23 19.53
CA ARG A 136 -7.29 17.69 19.50
C ARG A 136 -8.11 18.34 20.62
N THR A 137 -7.70 19.52 21.05
CA THR A 137 -8.49 20.42 21.89
C THR A 137 -9.04 21.58 21.04
N ASP A 138 -9.69 22.55 21.69
CA ASP A 138 -10.08 23.82 21.05
C ASP A 138 -8.92 24.83 21.01
N ASP A 139 -7.77 24.54 21.65
CA ASP A 139 -6.56 25.34 21.54
C ASP A 139 -5.76 24.93 20.30
N ALA A 140 -5.57 25.87 19.37
CA ALA A 140 -4.79 25.64 18.16
C ALA A 140 -3.31 25.33 18.44
N LEU A 141 -2.77 25.76 19.59
CA LEU A 141 -1.37 25.52 19.96
C LEU A 141 -1.07 24.05 20.31
N ASP A 142 -2.09 23.30 20.73
CA ASP A 142 -1.95 21.90 21.12
C ASP A 142 -1.59 21.00 19.93
N ALA A 143 -1.86 21.44 18.70
CA ALA A 143 -1.53 20.70 17.48
C ALA A 143 -0.04 20.34 17.36
N THR A 144 0.84 21.11 18.00
CA THR A 144 2.29 20.86 18.03
C THR A 144 2.67 19.60 18.82
N GLY A 145 1.83 19.18 19.77
CA GLY A 145 2.00 18.00 20.60
C GLY A 145 1.22 16.77 20.11
N LEU A 146 0.39 16.90 19.08
CA LEU A 146 -0.46 15.81 18.63
C LEU A 146 0.33 14.73 17.88
N SER A 147 -0.08 13.48 18.13
CA SER A 147 0.61 12.30 17.66
C SER A 147 0.62 12.18 16.14
N PHE A 148 1.79 11.91 15.58
CA PHE A 148 1.96 11.65 14.14
C PHE A 148 1.96 10.14 13.83
N ALA A 149 1.42 9.32 14.73
CA ALA A 149 1.34 7.87 14.56
C ALA A 149 0.57 7.50 13.28
N PRO A 150 0.79 6.29 12.73
CA PRO A 150 0.21 5.88 11.45
C PRO A 150 -1.31 6.06 11.34
N VAL A 151 -2.05 5.69 12.40
CA VAL A 151 -3.50 5.84 12.45
C VAL A 151 -3.94 7.30 12.32
N TYR A 152 -3.21 8.23 12.91
CA TYR A 152 -3.57 9.65 12.89
C TYR A 152 -3.19 10.33 11.59
N GLN A 153 -2.09 9.91 10.93
CA GLN A 153 -1.82 10.33 9.56
C GLN A 153 -2.99 9.95 8.63
N ASP A 154 -3.50 8.72 8.76
CA ASP A 154 -4.64 8.26 7.95
C ASP A 154 -5.93 9.00 8.28
N VAL A 155 -6.32 9.06 9.56
CA VAL A 155 -7.58 9.70 10.00
C VAL A 155 -7.65 11.15 9.56
N VAL A 156 -6.56 11.90 9.77
CA VAL A 156 -6.49 13.32 9.45
C VAL A 156 -6.58 13.53 7.94
N VAL A 157 -5.87 12.74 7.12
CA VAL A 157 -5.94 12.85 5.66
C VAL A 157 -7.28 12.38 5.11
N HIS A 158 -7.89 11.34 5.69
CA HIS A 158 -9.21 10.87 5.28
C HIS A 158 -10.27 11.94 5.51
N ALA A 159 -10.29 12.56 6.69
CA ALA A 159 -11.19 13.68 6.99
C ALA A 159 -10.92 14.88 6.08
N TRP A 160 -9.64 15.17 5.82
CA TRP A 160 -9.24 16.26 4.93
C TRP A 160 -9.76 16.08 3.50
N LEU A 161 -9.72 14.86 2.96
CA LEU A 161 -10.22 14.53 1.63
C LEU A 161 -11.75 14.58 1.51
N GLN A 162 -12.47 14.63 2.64
CA GLN A 162 -13.93 14.83 2.65
C GLN A 162 -14.33 16.31 2.60
N GLU A 163 -13.37 17.24 2.78
CA GLU A 163 -13.69 18.66 2.77
C GLU A 163 -14.34 19.11 1.45
N GLY A 164 -15.37 19.94 1.57
CA GLY A 164 -16.10 20.48 0.41
C GLY A 164 -15.22 21.27 -0.57
N ARG A 165 -14.04 21.75 -0.15
CA ARG A 165 -13.08 22.44 -1.03
C ARG A 165 -12.58 21.56 -2.18
N TRP A 166 -12.61 20.25 -2.02
CA TRP A 166 -12.25 19.29 -3.05
C TRP A 166 -13.43 18.93 -3.97
N GLY A 167 -14.63 19.42 -3.64
CA GLY A 167 -15.89 18.87 -4.10
C GLY A 167 -16.14 17.49 -3.48
N ASN A 168 -17.23 16.83 -3.89
CA ASN A 168 -17.51 15.47 -3.43
C ASN A 168 -16.60 14.47 -4.15
N LEU A 169 -15.41 14.22 -3.60
CA LEU A 169 -14.44 13.29 -4.18
C LEU A 169 -14.99 11.87 -4.23
N SER A 170 -15.63 11.41 -3.15
CA SER A 170 -16.26 10.08 -3.08
C SER A 170 -17.22 9.83 -4.25
N ALA A 171 -18.16 10.75 -4.47
CA ALA A 171 -19.13 10.63 -5.56
C ALA A 171 -18.45 10.64 -6.94
N GLN A 172 -17.42 11.45 -7.14
CA GLN A 172 -16.66 11.48 -8.39
C GLN A 172 -15.93 10.15 -8.64
N LEU A 173 -15.32 9.58 -7.61
CA LEU A 173 -14.63 8.30 -7.68
C LEU A 173 -15.59 7.14 -7.96
N ARG A 174 -16.77 7.14 -7.33
CA ARG A 174 -17.87 6.19 -7.62
C ARG A 174 -18.33 6.25 -9.07
N GLN A 175 -18.25 7.43 -9.70
CA GLN A 175 -18.55 7.63 -11.12
C GLN A 175 -17.36 7.31 -12.04
N GLY A 176 -16.25 6.77 -11.52
CA GLY A 176 -15.04 6.45 -12.29
C GLY A 176 -14.23 7.68 -12.73
N ARG A 177 -14.50 8.87 -12.17
CA ARG A 177 -13.81 10.13 -12.52
C ARG A 177 -12.45 10.25 -11.84
N ILE A 178 -11.59 9.24 -12.01
CA ILE A 178 -10.31 9.12 -11.33
C ILE A 178 -9.33 10.22 -11.77
N GLN A 179 -9.14 10.41 -13.08
CA GLN A 179 -8.19 11.41 -13.58
C GLN A 179 -8.53 12.84 -13.17
N PRO A 180 -9.80 13.32 -13.25
CA PRO A 180 -10.17 14.62 -12.71
C PRO A 180 -9.87 14.79 -11.22
N VAL A 181 -10.08 13.74 -10.42
CA VAL A 181 -9.77 13.75 -8.98
C VAL A 181 -8.27 13.88 -8.76
N LEU A 182 -7.43 13.05 -9.41
CA LEU A 182 -5.98 13.12 -9.27
C LEU A 182 -5.42 14.48 -9.73
N ARG A 183 -5.93 15.02 -10.83
CA ARG A 183 -5.56 16.36 -11.33
C ARG A 183 -5.93 17.47 -10.34
N ARG A 184 -7.08 17.38 -9.66
CA ARG A 184 -7.47 18.36 -8.65
C ARG A 184 -6.53 18.34 -7.45
N LEU A 185 -6.06 17.15 -7.06
CA LEU A 185 -5.19 16.96 -5.91
C LEU A 185 -3.72 17.26 -6.19
N SER A 186 -3.30 17.40 -7.45
CA SER A 186 -1.89 17.57 -7.81
C SER A 186 -1.27 18.89 -7.35
N GLY A 187 -2.08 19.89 -6.98
CA GLY A 187 -1.60 21.12 -6.35
C GLY A 187 -1.14 20.92 -4.91
N THR A 188 -1.62 19.87 -4.25
CA THR A 188 -1.24 19.49 -2.88
C THR A 188 -0.19 18.39 -2.88
N TRP A 189 -0.34 17.41 -3.78
CA TRP A 189 0.60 16.30 -3.97
C TRP A 189 1.19 16.39 -5.37
N THR A 190 2.30 17.11 -5.51
CA THR A 190 2.92 17.37 -6.83
C THR A 190 3.33 16.08 -7.52
N SER A 191 3.64 15.04 -6.75
CA SER A 191 3.99 13.72 -7.27
C SER A 191 2.86 13.09 -8.12
N LEU A 192 1.60 13.52 -7.99
CA LEU A 192 0.52 13.01 -8.85
C LEU A 192 0.67 13.42 -10.33
N GLY A 193 1.64 14.29 -10.65
CA GLY A 193 2.17 14.56 -11.99
C GLY A 193 1.19 15.17 -12.99
N TYR A 194 0.36 16.07 -12.50
CA TYR A 194 -0.42 17.01 -13.32
C TYR A 194 0.06 18.47 -13.18
N GLY A 195 1.23 18.67 -12.54
CA GLY A 195 1.96 19.94 -12.45
C GLY A 195 3.25 19.94 -13.31
N ILE A 196 4.19 20.85 -13.02
CA ILE A 196 5.46 21.02 -13.76
C ILE A 196 6.46 19.85 -13.58
N GLU A 197 6.21 18.96 -12.63
CA GLU A 197 7.06 17.80 -12.35
C GLU A 197 6.49 16.55 -13.03
N ASN A 198 7.21 16.04 -14.04
CA ASN A 198 6.89 14.77 -14.69
C ASN A 198 7.20 13.60 -13.73
N ASN A 199 6.25 13.19 -12.89
CA ASN A 199 6.38 11.91 -12.20
C ASN A 199 6.08 10.77 -13.19
N SER A 200 7.04 9.85 -13.37
CA SER A 200 6.92 8.66 -14.22
C SER A 200 5.76 7.75 -13.81
N MET A 201 5.34 7.79 -12.54
CA MET A 201 4.24 6.99 -12.00
C MET A 201 2.84 7.51 -12.34
N SER A 202 2.70 8.79 -12.72
CA SER A 202 1.40 9.47 -12.89
C SER A 202 0.47 8.78 -13.89
N ARG A 203 1.05 8.18 -14.93
CA ARG A 203 0.30 7.43 -15.96
C ARG A 203 -0.31 6.13 -15.41
N GLU A 204 0.33 5.54 -14.41
CA GLU A 204 -0.10 4.29 -13.78
C GLU A 204 -1.06 4.52 -12.62
N LEU A 205 -1.10 5.72 -12.02
CA LEU A 205 -1.94 6.00 -10.84
C LEU A 205 -3.43 5.67 -11.02
N PRO A 206 -4.08 5.91 -12.19
CA PRO A 206 -5.47 5.46 -12.38
C PRO A 206 -5.64 3.93 -12.39
N ARG A 207 -4.60 3.18 -12.75
CA ARG A 207 -4.59 1.72 -12.65
C ARG A 207 -4.37 1.28 -11.21
N VAL A 208 -3.40 1.88 -10.52
CA VAL A 208 -3.14 1.64 -9.09
C VAL A 208 -4.41 1.88 -8.28
N TYR A 209 -5.09 3.01 -8.51
CA TYR A 209 -6.35 3.33 -7.84
C TYR A 209 -7.41 2.24 -7.98
N ARG A 210 -7.63 1.73 -9.20
CA ARG A 210 -8.63 0.68 -9.44
C ARG A 210 -8.31 -0.60 -8.68
N GLN A 211 -7.04 -0.99 -8.68
CA GLN A 211 -6.59 -2.15 -7.92
C GLN A 211 -6.79 -1.94 -6.41
N MET A 212 -6.46 -0.76 -5.89
CA MET A 212 -6.68 -0.44 -4.47
C MET A 212 -8.15 -0.40 -4.11
N LEU A 213 -9.01 0.07 -5.03
CA LEU A 213 -10.45 0.09 -4.82
C LEU A 213 -11.02 -1.32 -4.74
N GLU A 214 -10.59 -2.24 -5.61
CA GLU A 214 -10.96 -3.66 -5.54
C GLU A 214 -10.60 -4.25 -4.17
N ASP A 215 -9.38 -4.00 -3.68
CA ASP A 215 -8.95 -4.44 -2.36
C ASP A 215 -9.79 -3.83 -1.23
N GLU A 216 -10.04 -2.50 -1.24
CA GLU A 216 -10.80 -1.83 -0.17
C GLU A 216 -12.27 -2.26 -0.14
N LEU A 217 -12.88 -2.52 -1.31
CA LEU A 217 -14.26 -3.03 -1.38
C LEU A 217 -14.33 -4.47 -0.87
N ALA A 218 -13.40 -5.34 -1.27
CA ALA A 218 -13.36 -6.73 -0.79
C ALA A 218 -13.20 -6.81 0.74
N ASN A 219 -12.42 -5.91 1.34
CA ASN A 219 -12.25 -5.83 2.79
C ASN A 219 -13.45 -5.18 3.51
N ALA A 220 -14.17 -4.27 2.85
CA ALA A 220 -15.37 -3.64 3.42
C ALA A 220 -16.57 -4.60 3.46
N ASP A 221 -16.66 -5.52 2.49
CA ASP A 221 -17.75 -6.52 2.39
C ASP A 221 -17.47 -7.80 3.20
N ALA A 222 -16.27 -7.94 3.78
CA ALA A 222 -15.94 -9.07 4.62
C ALA A 222 -16.78 -9.03 5.92
N PRO A 223 -17.52 -10.10 6.27
CA PRO A 223 -18.29 -10.13 7.51
C PRO A 223 -17.33 -9.97 8.69
N ALA A 224 -17.65 -9.04 9.61
CA ALA A 224 -16.89 -8.81 10.83
C ALA A 224 -16.78 -10.12 11.61
N GLU A 225 -15.64 -10.80 11.48
CA GLU A 225 -15.38 -12.03 12.21
C GLU A 225 -15.36 -11.66 13.69
N SER A 226 -16.33 -12.21 14.42
CA SER A 226 -16.60 -11.90 15.81
C SER A 226 -15.32 -12.03 16.64
N THR A 227 -14.83 -10.93 17.18
CA THR A 227 -14.00 -10.91 18.38
C THR A 227 -14.84 -11.45 19.54
N LYS A 228 -15.00 -12.78 19.57
CA LYS A 228 -15.57 -13.51 20.69
C LYS A 228 -14.50 -13.50 21.78
N THR A 229 -14.55 -12.45 22.59
CA THR A 229 -13.88 -12.35 23.89
C THR A 229 -13.99 -13.68 24.62
N LYS A 230 -12.87 -14.38 24.74
CA LYS A 230 -12.74 -15.54 25.64
C LYS A 230 -12.65 -14.98 27.06
N GLY A 231 -13.77 -14.49 27.56
CA GLY A 231 -13.98 -14.21 28.97
C GLY A 231 -13.91 -15.52 29.73
N ARG A 232 -12.72 -15.89 30.17
CA ARG A 232 -12.55 -16.96 31.15
C ARG A 232 -12.96 -16.39 32.51
N ALA A 233 -14.21 -16.61 32.88
CA ALA A 233 -14.65 -16.54 34.26
C ALA A 233 -13.78 -17.49 35.09
N THR A 234 -13.06 -16.95 36.07
CA THR A 234 -12.59 -17.71 37.23
C THR A 234 -13.34 -17.20 38.43
N ASN A 235 -14.39 -17.93 38.80
CA ASN A 235 -15.07 -17.78 40.07
C ASN A 235 -14.19 -18.33 41.20
N ALA A 236 -14.38 -17.69 42.35
CA ALA A 236 -13.79 -17.90 43.66
C ALA A 236 -13.72 -19.36 44.14
N ALA A 237 -12.68 -19.63 44.94
CA ALA A 237 -12.77 -20.46 46.14
C ALA A 237 -11.69 -20.01 47.16
N ARG A 238 -12.17 -19.41 48.26
CA ARG A 238 -11.44 -19.25 49.54
C ARG A 238 -11.77 -20.45 50.42
N PRO A 239 -10.86 -20.86 51.30
CA PRO A 239 -11.17 -21.00 52.71
C PRO A 239 -10.76 -19.76 53.49
#